data_AF-A0A485APL6-F1
#
_entry.id   AF-A0A485APL6-F1
#
_cell.length_a   1.000
_cell.length_b   1.000
_cell.length_c   1.000
_cell.angle_alpha   90.00
_cell.angle_beta   90.00
_cell.angle_gamma   90.00
#
_symmetry.space_group_name_H-M   'P 1'
#
loop_
_entity.id
_entity.type
_entity.pdbx_description
1 polymer ?
#
loop_
_entity_poly.entity_id
_entity_poly.type
_entity_poly.pdbx_seq_one_letter_code
_entity_poly.pdbx_strand_id
1 'polypeptide(L)' 'MGHNLEIVLPLAPWEAALGAKVTIPTLKESILLTIPPGSQAGQRLRIKGKGLASKTATGDLYAVD' A
#
# COMPACT_ATOMS: atom_id res chain seq x y z
N MET A 1 -3.76 -20.17 0.89
CA MET A 1 -3.30 -19.69 -0.43
C MET A 1 -3.51 -18.19 -0.47
N GLY A 2 -2.50 -17.43 -0.92
CA GLY A 2 -2.23 -16.03 -0.57
C GLY A 2 -3.43 -15.11 -0.31
N HIS A 3 -3.52 -14.56 0.90
CA HIS A 3 -4.49 -13.53 1.27
C HIS A 3 -3.94 -12.10 1.05
N ASN A 4 -2.77 -11.99 0.40
CA ASN A 4 -2.10 -10.72 0.21
C ASN A 4 -2.66 -10.04 -1.05
N LEU A 5 -2.86 -8.74 -0.96
CA LEU A 5 -3.28 -7.90 -2.06
C LEU A 5 -2.12 -7.01 -2.46
N GLU A 6 -2.03 -6.72 -3.76
CA GLU A 6 -1.07 -5.75 -4.29
C GLU A 6 -1.85 -4.64 -5.01
N ILE A 7 -1.50 -3.39 -4.74
CA ILE A 7 -2.05 -2.23 -5.42
C ILE A 7 -0.89 -1.41 -5.98
N VAL A 8 -1.01 -1.02 -7.25
CA VAL A 8 -0.08 -0.10 -7.88
C VAL A 8 -0.49 1.32 -7.49
N LEU A 9 0.44 2.06 -6.89
CA LEU A 9 0.27 3.43 -6.47
C LEU A 9 0.88 4.34 -7.54
N PRO A 10 0.06 5.07 -8.32
CA PRO A 10 0.61 6.07 -9.22
C PRO A 10 1.15 7.24 -8.40
N LEU A 11 2.47 7.29 -8.23
CA LEU A 11 3.15 8.40 -7.57
C LEU A 11 3.90 9.24 -8.59
N ALA A 12 3.87 10.55 -8.39
CA ALA A 12 4.75 11.42 -9.14
C ALA A 12 6.18 11.33 -8.59
N PRO A 13 7.21 11.58 -9.43
CA PRO A 13 8.61 11.50 -9.00
C PRO A 13 8.93 12.38 -7.78
N TRP A 14 8.30 13.56 -7.68
CA TRP A 14 8.49 14.46 -6.54
C TRP A 14 7.81 13.95 -5.26
N GLU A 15 6.70 13.21 -5.37
CA GLU A 15 6.03 12.59 -4.22
C GLU A 15 6.87 11.44 -3.64
N ALA A 16 7.45 10.63 -4.52
CA ALA A 16 8.39 9.58 -4.13
C ALA A 16 9.68 10.17 -3.50
N ALA A 17 10.20 11.27 -4.07
CA ALA A 17 11.41 11.92 -3.56
C ALA A 17 11.21 12.64 -2.21
N LEU A 18 10.13 13.43 -2.07
CA LEU A 18 9.87 14.23 -0.86
C LEU A 18 9.10 13.47 0.23
N GLY A 19 8.45 12.36 -0.14
CA GLY A 19 7.50 11.67 0.70
C GLY A 19 6.13 12.34 0.65
N ALA A 20 5.09 11.51 0.53
CA ALA A 20 3.72 11.98 0.39
C ALA A 20 2.78 11.16 1.28
N LYS A 21 1.63 11.75 1.58
CA LYS A 21 0.52 11.05 2.25
C LYS A 21 -0.56 10.82 1.21
N VAL A 22 -0.70 9.58 0.77
CA VAL A 22 -1.68 9.20 -0.25
C VAL A 22 -2.77 8.36 0.38
N THR A 23 -4.01 8.69 0.03
CA THR A 23 -5.16 7.90 0.45
C THR A 23 -5.35 6.77 -0.54
N ILE A 24 -5.23 5.53 -0.07
CA ILE A 24 -5.42 4.33 -0.88
C ILE A 24 -6.73 3.63 -0.54
N PRO A 25 -7.53 3.27 -1.56
CA PRO A 25 -8.73 2.48 -1.35
C PRO A 25 -8.33 1.05 -0.96
N THR A 26 -8.84 0.57 0.17
CA THR A 26 -8.80 -0.86 0.51
C THR A 26 -10.16 -1.49 0.32
N LEU A 27 -10.27 -2.81 0.48
CA LEU A 27 -11.53 -3.54 0.33
C LEU A 27 -12.63 -3.11 1.30
N LYS A 28 -12.29 -2.50 2.44
CA LYS A 28 -13.26 -2.07 3.45
C LYS A 28 -13.39 -0.56 3.51
N GLU A 29 -12.25 0.13 3.56
CA GLU A 29 -12.19 1.57 3.79
C GLU A 29 -10.96 2.18 3.11
N SER A 30 -10.99 3.48 2.86
CA SER A 30 -9.79 4.17 2.40
C SER A 30 -8.87 4.44 3.58
N ILE A 31 -7.58 4.14 3.43
CA ILE A 31 -6.58 4.39 4.47
C ILE A 31 -5.57 5.42 3.98
N LEU A 32 -4.99 6.17 4.91
CA LEU A 32 -3.92 7.10 4.60
C LEU A 32 -2.58 6.38 4.71
N LEU A 33 -1.92 6.15 3.58
CA LEU A 33 -0.56 5.62 3.52
C LEU A 33 0.44 6.77 3.51
N THR A 34 1.43 6.68 4.39
CA THR A 34 2.56 7.60 4.39
C THR A 34 3.72 6.98 3.63
N ILE A 35 4.16 7.64 2.57
CA ILE A 35 5.32 7.26 1.77
C ILE A 35 6.52 8.03 2.33
N PRO A 36 7.59 7.32 2.72
CA PRO A 36 8.80 7.98 3.18
C PRO A 36 9.51 8.72 2.04
N PRO A 37 10.22 9.83 2.33
CA PRO A 37 11.06 10.49 1.34
C PRO A 37 12.12 9.55 0.79
N GLY A 38 12.42 9.68 -0.50
CA GLY A 38 13.38 8.84 -1.21
C GLY A 38 12.86 7.45 -1.57
N SER A 39 11.53 7.25 -1.59
CA SER A 39 10.92 6.01 -2.08
C SER A 39 11.36 5.74 -3.51
N GLN A 40 11.72 4.49 -3.80
CA GLN A 40 12.19 4.05 -5.12
C GLN A 40 11.05 3.38 -5.89
N ALA A 41 11.12 3.44 -7.23
CA ALA A 41 10.24 2.67 -8.10
C ALA A 41 10.35 1.16 -7.79
N GLY A 42 9.20 0.48 -7.65
CA GLY A 42 9.13 -0.92 -7.24
C GLY A 42 9.24 -1.16 -5.73
N GLN A 43 9.31 -0.10 -4.91
CA GLN A 43 9.28 -0.26 -3.46
C GLN A 43 7.92 -0.78 -3.00
N ARG A 44 7.94 -1.89 -2.26
CA ARG A 44 6.75 -2.54 -1.71
C ARG A 44 6.49 -2.06 -0.27
N LEU A 45 5.49 -1.21 -0.09
CA LEU A 45 5.03 -0.75 1.22
C LEU A 45 3.97 -1.71 1.77
N ARG A 46 4.32 -2.44 2.85
CA ARG A 46 3.42 -3.40 3.50
C ARG A 46 2.50 -2.71 4.49
N ILE A 47 1.20 -2.87 4.28
CA ILE A 47 0.13 -2.46 5.18
C ILE A 47 -0.46 -3.71 5.82
N LYS A 48 -0.20 -3.87 7.12
CA LYS A 48 -0.61 -5.05 7.87
C LYS A 48 -2.14 -5.11 8.05
N GLY A 49 -2.73 -6.27 7.80
CA GLY A 49 -4.15 -6.52 8.10
C GLY A 49 -5.15 -5.76 7.22
N LYS A 50 -4.71 -5.22 6.07
CA LYS A 50 -5.58 -4.59 5.06
C LYS A 50 -5.66 -5.39 3.75
N GLY A 51 -5.13 -6.62 3.74
CA GLY A 51 -5.27 -7.56 2.63
C GLY A 51 -6.65 -8.22 2.63
N LEU A 52 -6.75 -9.37 1.94
CA LEU A 52 -7.99 -10.11 1.84
C LEU A 52 -8.37 -10.67 3.22
N ALA A 53 -9.52 -10.23 3.75
CA ALA A 53 -10.07 -10.76 4.99
C ALA A 53 -10.78 -12.09 4.70
N SER A 54 -10.20 -13.20 5.16
CA SER A 54 -10.79 -14.54 5.08
C SER A 54 -11.33 -14.99 6.44
N LYS A 55 -12.10 -16.07 6.48
CA LYS A 55 -12.71 -16.63 7.72
C LYS A 55 -11.68 -17.03 8.79
N THR A 56 -10.44 -17.29 8.40
CA THR A 56 -9.35 -17.78 9.28
C THR A 56 -8.18 -16.84 9.44
N ALA A 57 -7.96 -15.89 8.51
CA ALA A 57 -6.88 -14.93 8.57
C ALA A 57 -7.15 -13.71 7.68
N THR A 58 -6.64 -12.54 8.08
CA THR A 58 -6.58 -11.36 7.21
C THR A 58 -5.16 -11.25 6.66
N GLY A 59 -5.01 -11.20 5.34
CA GLY A 59 -3.71 -10.98 4.72
C GLY A 59 -3.27 -9.52 4.77
N ASP A 60 -2.19 -9.22 4.07
CA ASP A 60 -1.61 -7.87 4.01
C ASP A 60 -1.82 -7.21 2.65
N LEU A 61 -1.89 -5.89 2.65
CA LEU A 61 -1.91 -5.10 1.42
C LEU A 61 -0.49 -4.57 1.16
N TYR A 62 0.00 -4.74 -0.06
CA TYR A 62 1.27 -4.19 -0.49
C TYR A 62 0.99 -3.11 -1.52
N ALA A 63 1.47 -1.91 -1.24
CA ALA A 63 1.44 -0.81 -2.19
C ALA A 63 2.77 -0.78 -2.94
N VAL A 64 2.73 -0.78 -4.27
CA VAL A 64 3.91 -0.80 -5.13
C VAL A 64 3.90 0.46 -5.98
N ASP A 65 5.01 1.20 -5.94
CA ASP A 65 5.29 2.33 -6.84
C ASP A 65 5.63 1.84 -8.26
#